data_AF-A0A516WAN1-F1
#
_entry.id   AF-A0A516WAN1-F1
#
_cell.length_a   1.000
_cell.length_b   1.000
_cell.length_c   1.000
_cell.angle_alpha   90.00
_cell.angle_beta   90.00
_cell.angle_gamma   90.00
#
_symmetry.space_group_name_H-M   'P 1'
#
loop_
_entity.id
_entity.type
_entity.pdbx_description
1 polymer ?
#
loop_
_entity_poly.entity_id
_entity_poly.type
_entity_poly.pdbx_seq_one_letter_code
_entity_poly.pdbx_strand_id
1 'polypeptide(L)'
;MNREAVCQRLGAGQTMQRGQAMTEMLVVVPAIWGVLMAVALLGEWQDQALQADQAGRHGAFMATVRPMLHSDFSSDTGPLPARASARFAIEAPQAGRAWQQPGDGLVAAERLRREWSLDQASLVMAEVRARPLRQAWQGHEAVLLRRTAILAGAGHAADDMHAQRRIAESGSAWGDAYGRSRMAGQDWAARLQQVDAGWGRSLPDFDWLTPWAGQVPSVFLSSGKTAGEMP
;
A
#
# COMPACT_ATOMS: atom_id res chain seq x y z
N MET A 1 -44.47 49.62 33.10
CA MET A 1 -43.26 48.94 32.56
C MET A 1 -43.72 47.92 31.53
N ASN A 2 -43.19 48.06 30.31
CA ASN A 2 -43.72 47.59 29.03
C ASN A 2 -43.84 46.05 28.89
N ARG A 3 -45.05 45.50 28.88
CA ARG A 3 -45.31 44.09 28.47
C ARG A 3 -46.00 43.97 27.10
N GLU A 4 -46.63 45.03 26.60
CA GLU A 4 -47.39 44.99 25.34
C GLU A 4 -46.52 45.18 24.10
N ALA A 5 -45.34 45.80 24.24
CA ALA A 5 -44.41 45.99 23.12
C ALA A 5 -43.66 44.70 22.69
N VAL A 6 -43.67 43.64 23.51
CA VAL A 6 -42.99 42.38 23.18
C VAL A 6 -43.86 41.47 22.31
N CYS A 7 -45.19 41.52 22.44
CA CYS A 7 -46.08 40.66 21.65
C CYS A 7 -46.31 41.15 20.21
N GLN A 8 -46.07 42.42 19.90
CA GLN A 8 -46.25 42.95 18.53
C GLN A 8 -45.10 42.65 17.56
N ARG A 9 -43.92 42.23 18.04
CA ARG A 9 -42.78 41.88 17.15
C ARG A 9 -42.75 40.45 16.66
N LEU A 10 -43.63 39.56 17.15
CA LEU A 10 -43.67 38.16 16.71
C LEU A 10 -44.66 37.91 15.56
N GLY A 11 -45.47 38.91 15.15
CA GLY A 11 -46.56 38.72 14.18
C GLY A 11 -46.39 39.35 12.80
N ALA A 12 -45.36 40.16 12.55
CA ALA A 12 -45.31 41.04 11.36
C ALA A 12 -44.38 40.58 10.22
N GLY A 13 -43.94 39.31 10.22
CA GLY A 13 -43.01 38.78 9.20
C GLY A 13 -43.55 37.64 8.34
N GLN A 14 -44.81 37.22 8.50
CA GLN A 14 -45.41 36.18 7.63
C GLN A 14 -46.16 36.83 6.46
N THR A 15 -45.44 37.53 5.59
CA THR A 15 -45.97 37.94 4.29
C THR A 15 -46.08 36.70 3.40
N MET A 16 -47.32 36.24 3.20
CA MET A 16 -47.79 35.38 2.10
C MET A 16 -46.75 34.40 1.50
N GLN A 17 -46.36 33.40 2.28
CA GLN A 17 -45.46 32.31 1.87
C GLN A 17 -46.18 31.19 1.08
N ARG A 18 -47.38 31.45 0.54
CA ARG A 18 -48.28 30.41 0.00
C ARG A 18 -47.98 29.95 -1.44
N GLY A 19 -47.15 30.69 -2.18
CA GLY A 19 -46.74 30.31 -3.55
C GLY A 19 -45.27 29.90 -3.67
N GLN A 20 -44.39 30.58 -2.93
CA GLN A 20 -42.94 30.37 -3.01
C GLN A 20 -42.51 28.98 -2.51
N ALA A 21 -43.19 28.44 -1.50
CA ALA A 21 -42.88 27.11 -0.98
C ALA A 21 -43.07 26.00 -2.04
N MET A 22 -44.06 26.14 -2.94
CA MET A 22 -44.28 25.17 -4.01
C MET A 22 -43.19 25.25 -5.08
N THR A 23 -42.78 26.45 -5.50
CA THR A 23 -41.69 26.63 -6.46
C THR A 23 -40.34 26.21 -5.89
N GLU A 24 -40.08 26.48 -4.62
CA GLU A 24 -38.85 26.04 -3.95
C GLU A 24 -38.79 24.52 -3.82
N MET A 25 -39.89 23.85 -3.43
CA MET A 25 -39.94 22.38 -3.44
C MET A 25 -39.77 21.79 -4.83
N LEU A 26 -40.31 22.42 -5.88
CA LEU A 26 -40.18 21.97 -7.26
C LEU A 26 -38.71 21.94 -7.72
N VAL A 27 -37.84 22.76 -7.14
CA VAL A 27 -36.40 22.79 -7.45
C VAL A 27 -35.59 21.93 -6.48
N VAL A 28 -35.89 22.00 -5.18
CA VAL A 28 -35.12 21.31 -4.14
C VAL A 28 -35.29 19.80 -4.24
N VAL A 29 -36.50 19.29 -4.49
CA VAL A 29 -36.76 17.85 -4.59
C VAL A 29 -35.95 17.18 -5.71
N PRO A 30 -35.98 17.66 -6.97
CA PRO A 30 -35.17 17.06 -8.03
C PRO A 30 -33.67 17.28 -7.81
N ALA A 31 -33.25 18.38 -7.17
CA ALA A 31 -31.85 18.57 -6.81
C ALA A 31 -31.36 17.49 -5.81
N ILE A 32 -32.14 17.24 -4.74
CA ILE A 32 -31.85 16.17 -3.78
C ILE A 32 -31.85 14.82 -4.47
N TRP A 33 -32.86 14.54 -5.31
CA TRP A 33 -32.92 13.30 -6.07
C TRP A 33 -31.70 13.11 -6.97
N GLY A 34 -31.27 14.16 -7.66
CA GLY A 34 -30.06 14.17 -8.49
C GLY A 34 -28.81 13.86 -7.69
N VAL A 35 -28.66 14.44 -6.50
CA VAL A 35 -27.54 14.13 -5.60
C VAL A 35 -27.57 12.67 -5.14
N LEU A 36 -28.73 12.15 -4.73
CA LEU A 36 -28.86 10.75 -4.33
C LEU A 36 -28.51 9.77 -5.47
N MET A 37 -28.94 10.08 -6.69
CA MET A 37 -28.56 9.32 -7.88
C MET A 37 -27.05 9.41 -8.17
N ALA A 38 -26.44 10.59 -8.04
CA ALA A 38 -25.00 10.74 -8.21
C ALA A 38 -24.20 9.92 -7.18
N VAL A 39 -24.64 9.91 -5.92
CA VAL A 39 -24.02 9.10 -4.84
C VAL A 39 -24.18 7.61 -5.11
N ALA A 40 -25.38 7.15 -5.51
CA ALA A 40 -25.61 5.75 -5.85
C ALA A 40 -24.73 5.29 -7.03
N LEU A 41 -24.63 6.11 -8.08
CA LEU A 41 -23.74 5.86 -9.21
C LEU A 41 -22.28 5.81 -8.75
N LEU A 42 -21.80 6.78 -7.95
CA LEU A 42 -20.43 6.74 -7.46
C LEU A 42 -20.14 5.48 -6.62
N GLY A 43 -21.11 5.03 -5.81
CA GLY A 43 -21.02 3.79 -5.05
C GLY A 43 -20.83 2.55 -5.95
N GLU A 44 -21.62 2.43 -7.01
CA GLU A 44 -21.49 1.33 -7.99
C GLU A 44 -20.09 1.31 -8.63
N TRP A 45 -19.52 2.48 -8.91
CA TRP A 45 -18.18 2.60 -9.48
C TRP A 45 -17.07 2.22 -8.50
N GLN A 46 -17.20 2.64 -7.25
CA GLN A 46 -16.25 2.28 -6.20
C GLN A 46 -16.25 0.78 -5.92
N ASP A 47 -17.44 0.17 -5.86
CA ASP A 47 -17.59 -1.27 -5.67
C ASP A 47 -16.95 -2.07 -6.82
N GLN A 48 -17.24 -1.71 -8.08
CA GLN A 48 -16.59 -2.33 -9.24
C GLN A 48 -15.07 -2.15 -9.24
N ALA A 49 -14.58 -1.00 -8.77
CA ALA A 49 -13.15 -0.75 -8.65
C ALA A 49 -12.49 -1.63 -7.59
N LEU A 50 -13.14 -1.84 -6.45
CA LEU A 50 -12.67 -2.74 -5.40
C LEU A 50 -12.66 -4.19 -5.87
N GLN A 51 -13.72 -4.64 -6.54
CA GLN A 51 -13.79 -6.00 -7.10
C GLN A 51 -12.70 -6.24 -8.16
N ALA A 52 -12.47 -5.27 -9.04
CA ALA A 52 -11.40 -5.36 -10.05
C ALA A 52 -10.00 -5.41 -9.40
N ASP A 53 -9.79 -4.69 -8.30
CA ASP A 53 -8.54 -4.69 -7.55
C ASP A 53 -8.30 -6.04 -6.84
N GLN A 54 -9.33 -6.58 -6.17
CA GLN A 54 -9.27 -7.90 -5.54
C GLN A 54 -9.01 -9.01 -6.57
N ALA A 55 -9.69 -8.96 -7.73
CA ALA A 55 -9.49 -9.90 -8.82
C ALA A 55 -8.08 -9.79 -9.43
N GLY A 56 -7.54 -8.58 -9.57
CA GLY A 56 -6.18 -8.33 -10.04
C GLY A 56 -5.14 -8.95 -9.11
N ARG A 57 -5.27 -8.72 -7.80
CA ARG A 57 -4.40 -9.31 -6.77
C ARG A 57 -4.49 -10.83 -6.74
N HIS A 58 -5.70 -11.38 -6.76
CA HIS A 58 -5.92 -12.82 -6.75
C HIS A 58 -5.32 -13.48 -8.01
N GLY A 59 -5.57 -12.92 -9.19
CA GLY A 59 -5.03 -13.47 -10.43
C GLY A 59 -3.51 -13.34 -10.54
N ALA A 60 -2.92 -12.23 -10.08
CA ALA A 60 -1.48 -12.08 -9.99
C ALA A 60 -0.86 -13.13 -9.04
N PHE A 61 -1.48 -13.39 -7.89
CA PHE A 61 -1.05 -14.44 -6.96
C PHE A 61 -1.21 -15.85 -7.54
N MET A 62 -2.33 -16.15 -8.19
CA MET A 62 -2.53 -17.45 -8.83
C MET A 62 -1.53 -17.69 -9.96
N ALA A 63 -1.14 -16.64 -10.68
CA ALA A 63 -0.10 -16.68 -11.69
C ALA A 63 1.29 -16.98 -11.09
N THR A 64 1.60 -16.50 -9.87
CA THR A 64 2.85 -16.88 -9.18
C THR A 64 2.86 -18.32 -8.69
N VAL A 65 1.70 -18.84 -8.24
CA VAL A 65 1.56 -20.22 -7.73
C VAL A 65 1.47 -21.26 -8.86
N ARG A 66 0.82 -20.92 -9.98
CA ARG A 66 0.60 -21.81 -11.13
C ARG A 66 1.06 -21.14 -12.42
N PRO A 67 2.38 -21.14 -12.69
CA PRO A 67 2.95 -20.53 -13.88
C PRO A 67 2.62 -21.28 -15.19
N MET A 68 1.67 -22.21 -15.25
CA MET A 68 1.19 -22.80 -16.52
C MET A 68 -0.16 -22.25 -16.99
N LEU A 69 -0.86 -21.43 -16.20
CA LEU A 69 -2.14 -20.80 -16.58
C LEU A 69 -1.93 -19.51 -17.39
N HIS A 70 -1.01 -19.53 -18.36
CA HIS A 70 -0.52 -18.35 -19.10
C HIS A 70 -1.49 -17.76 -20.13
N SER A 71 -2.67 -18.34 -20.32
CA SER A 71 -3.61 -17.90 -21.34
C SER A 71 -4.98 -17.71 -20.73
N ASP A 72 -5.34 -16.45 -20.51
CA ASP A 72 -6.70 -15.98 -20.28
C ASP A 72 -7.50 -16.76 -19.22
N PHE A 73 -7.31 -16.40 -17.95
CA PHE A 73 -8.30 -16.71 -16.93
C PHE A 73 -9.51 -15.79 -17.12
N SER A 74 -10.37 -16.10 -18.09
CA SER A 74 -11.72 -15.56 -18.16
C SER A 74 -12.52 -16.22 -17.04
N SER A 75 -12.62 -15.55 -15.90
CA SER A 75 -13.36 -16.12 -14.77
C SER A 75 -14.87 -16.04 -15.04
N ASP A 76 -15.42 -17.05 -15.70
CA ASP A 76 -16.82 -17.45 -15.46
C ASP A 76 -16.99 -18.00 -14.03
N THR A 77 -15.88 -18.22 -13.30
CA THR A 77 -15.80 -18.88 -11.99
C THR A 77 -15.31 -17.97 -10.85
N GLY A 78 -15.18 -16.66 -11.08
CA GLY A 78 -14.66 -15.69 -10.11
C GLY A 78 -15.65 -14.55 -9.80
N PRO A 79 -15.41 -13.73 -8.77
CA PRO A 79 -16.31 -12.65 -8.32
C PRO A 79 -16.39 -11.46 -9.28
N LEU A 80 -15.95 -11.62 -10.53
CA LEU A 80 -16.03 -10.57 -11.52
C LEU A 80 -17.50 -10.34 -11.88
N PRO A 81 -17.97 -9.08 -11.95
CA PRO A 81 -19.31 -8.79 -12.42
C PRO A 81 -19.47 -9.30 -13.86
N ALA A 82 -20.70 -9.69 -14.24
CA ALA A 82 -21.05 -10.39 -15.50
C ALA A 82 -20.63 -9.72 -16.84
N ARG A 83 -19.91 -8.59 -16.80
CA ARG A 83 -19.32 -7.88 -17.96
C ARG A 83 -17.89 -7.37 -17.72
N ALA A 84 -17.18 -7.89 -16.72
CA ALA A 84 -15.75 -7.65 -16.56
C ALA A 84 -14.93 -8.74 -17.26
N SER A 85 -13.83 -8.34 -17.89
CA SER A 85 -12.87 -9.25 -18.50
C SER A 85 -11.52 -9.00 -17.85
N ALA A 86 -10.90 -10.03 -17.27
CA ALA A 86 -9.55 -9.93 -16.77
C ALA A 86 -8.60 -10.56 -17.79
N ARG A 87 -7.52 -9.85 -18.13
CA ARG A 87 -6.42 -10.35 -18.95
C ARG A 87 -5.18 -10.39 -18.09
N PHE A 88 -4.58 -11.56 -17.96
CA PHE A 88 -3.38 -11.73 -17.16
C PHE A 88 -2.20 -11.84 -18.11
N ALA A 89 -1.20 -10.98 -17.93
CA ALA A 89 0.00 -10.96 -18.74
C ALA A 89 1.20 -11.13 -17.82
N ILE A 90 1.74 -12.34 -17.77
CA ILE A 90 3.02 -12.58 -17.10
C ILE A 90 4.09 -12.04 -18.02
N GLU A 91 4.51 -10.80 -17.78
CA GLU A 91 5.68 -10.23 -18.45
C GLU A 91 6.93 -10.76 -17.75
N ALA A 92 7.34 -11.96 -18.15
CA ALA A 92 8.66 -12.46 -17.80
C ALA A 92 9.71 -11.38 -18.14
N PRO A 93 10.71 -11.15 -17.27
CA PRO A 93 11.73 -10.14 -17.51
C PRO A 93 12.39 -10.46 -18.86
N GLN A 94 12.07 -9.66 -19.88
CA GLN A 94 12.74 -9.78 -21.16
C GLN A 94 14.21 -9.42 -20.93
N ALA A 95 15.11 -10.32 -21.31
CA ALA A 95 16.54 -10.05 -21.27
C ALA A 95 16.82 -8.69 -21.93
N GLY A 96 17.22 -7.69 -21.13
CA GLY A 96 17.53 -6.34 -21.59
C GLY A 96 16.51 -5.23 -21.27
N ARG A 97 15.33 -5.52 -20.73
CA ARG A 97 14.46 -4.52 -20.07
C ARG A 97 14.38 -4.82 -18.58
N ALA A 98 15.43 -4.45 -17.86
CA ALA A 98 15.36 -4.42 -16.41
C ALA A 98 14.29 -3.39 -16.02
N TRP A 99 13.21 -3.86 -15.38
CA TRP A 99 12.27 -2.97 -14.72
C TRP A 99 13.02 -2.05 -13.79
N GLN A 100 12.82 -0.73 -13.90
CA GLN A 100 13.44 0.20 -12.97
C GLN A 100 12.87 -0.07 -11.57
N GLN A 101 13.64 -0.73 -10.73
CA GLN A 101 13.31 -0.94 -9.34
C GLN A 101 13.78 0.28 -8.52
N PRO A 102 13.08 0.60 -7.42
CA PRO A 102 13.58 1.59 -6.47
C PRO A 102 15.02 1.28 -6.06
N GLY A 103 15.91 2.27 -6.18
CA GLY A 103 17.33 2.11 -5.86
C GLY A 103 18.19 1.56 -7.02
N ASP A 104 17.66 1.44 -8.24
CA ASP A 104 18.48 1.11 -9.40
C ASP A 104 19.65 2.09 -9.60
N GLY A 105 20.81 1.54 -9.93
CA GLY A 105 22.09 2.27 -10.00
C GLY A 105 22.76 2.50 -8.64
N LEU A 106 22.10 2.19 -7.51
CA LEU A 106 22.73 2.21 -6.19
C LEU A 106 23.33 0.84 -5.86
N VAL A 107 24.65 0.80 -5.68
CA VAL A 107 25.41 -0.42 -5.32
C VAL A 107 24.83 -1.11 -4.06
N ALA A 108 24.37 -0.32 -3.09
CA ALA A 108 23.77 -0.83 -1.86
C ALA A 108 22.43 -1.56 -2.12
N ALA A 109 21.58 -1.01 -3.00
CA ALA A 109 20.31 -1.63 -3.36
C ALA A 109 20.54 -2.91 -4.18
N GLU A 110 21.52 -2.92 -5.10
CA GLU A 110 21.89 -4.13 -5.83
C GLU A 110 22.42 -5.24 -4.92
N ARG A 111 23.25 -4.88 -3.91
CA ARG A 111 23.73 -5.83 -2.91
C ARG A 111 22.56 -6.43 -2.12
N LEU A 112 21.65 -5.59 -1.63
CA LEU A 112 20.47 -6.05 -0.90
C LEU A 112 19.60 -6.98 -1.75
N ARG A 113 19.39 -6.65 -3.03
CA ARG A 113 18.63 -7.49 -3.95
C ARG A 113 19.27 -8.85 -4.17
N ARG A 114 20.59 -8.92 -4.30
CA ARG A 114 21.31 -10.20 -4.39
C ARG A 114 21.19 -11.01 -3.10
N GLU A 115 21.41 -10.38 -1.94
CA GLU A 115 21.31 -11.04 -0.63
C GLU A 115 19.90 -11.61 -0.37
N TRP A 116 18.86 -10.93 -0.86
CA TRP A 116 17.47 -11.39 -0.69
C TRP A 116 16.95 -12.22 -1.88
N SER A 117 17.79 -12.48 -2.88
CA SER A 117 17.43 -13.18 -4.12
C SER A 117 16.27 -12.52 -4.87
N LEU A 118 16.22 -11.18 -4.85
CA LEU A 118 15.29 -10.35 -5.62
C LEU A 118 15.83 -10.03 -7.02
N ASP A 119 17.09 -10.32 -7.29
CA ASP A 119 17.72 -10.20 -8.61
C ASP A 119 17.22 -11.26 -9.61
N GLN A 120 16.75 -12.40 -9.10
CA GLN A 120 16.13 -13.48 -9.87
C GLN A 120 14.61 -13.31 -10.03
N ALA A 121 14.07 -12.18 -9.58
CA ALA A 121 12.65 -11.88 -9.64
C ALA A 121 12.15 -11.73 -11.08
N SER A 122 11.06 -12.40 -11.40
CA SER A 122 10.20 -12.07 -12.53
C SER A 122 9.07 -11.15 -12.09
N LEU A 123 8.54 -10.30 -12.97
CA LEU A 123 7.39 -9.46 -12.67
C LEU A 123 6.13 -10.11 -13.26
N VAL A 124 5.16 -10.42 -12.43
CA VAL A 124 3.85 -10.92 -12.86
C VAL A 124 2.88 -9.74 -12.84
N MET A 125 2.26 -9.44 -13.99
CA MET A 125 1.30 -8.34 -14.11
C MET A 125 -0.11 -8.87 -14.41
N ALA A 126 -1.07 -8.50 -13.59
CA ALA A 126 -2.48 -8.74 -13.83
C ALA A 126 -3.14 -7.45 -14.32
N GLU A 127 -3.84 -7.51 -15.45
CA GLU A 127 -4.61 -6.40 -15.99
C GLU A 127 -6.10 -6.72 -16.03
N VAL A 128 -6.88 -6.07 -15.17
CA VAL A 128 -8.34 -6.25 -15.13
C VAL A 128 -9.02 -5.10 -15.88
N ARG A 129 -9.90 -5.44 -16.82
CA ARG A 129 -10.72 -4.49 -17.59
C ARG A 129 -12.19 -4.70 -17.25
N ALA A 130 -12.76 -3.78 -16.46
CA ALA A 130 -14.18 -3.80 -16.12
C ALA A 130 -14.95 -2.75 -16.93
N ARG A 131 -16.12 -3.15 -17.45
CA ARG A 131 -17.05 -2.25 -18.14
C ARG A 131 -18.26 -1.98 -17.23
N PRO A 132 -18.51 -0.72 -16.82
CA PRO A 132 -19.61 -0.39 -15.92
C PRO A 132 -20.98 -0.57 -16.59
N LEU A 133 -21.94 -1.12 -15.85
CA LEU A 133 -23.27 -1.53 -16.35
C LEU A 133 -24.15 -0.37 -16.85
N ARG A 134 -24.02 0.84 -16.28
CA ARG A 134 -24.97 1.95 -16.48
C ARG A 134 -24.43 3.14 -17.28
N GLN A 135 -23.25 3.06 -17.88
CA GLN A 135 -22.59 4.23 -18.48
C GLN A 135 -22.92 4.51 -19.95
N ALA A 136 -23.90 3.82 -20.54
CA ALA A 136 -24.28 4.03 -21.95
C ALA A 136 -24.97 5.39 -22.24
N TRP A 137 -24.95 6.36 -21.32
CA TRP A 137 -25.72 7.61 -21.45
C TRP A 137 -25.12 8.64 -22.42
N GLN A 138 -23.89 8.46 -22.92
CA GLN A 138 -23.26 9.40 -23.86
C GLN A 138 -22.45 8.73 -24.99
N GLY A 139 -22.67 7.44 -25.27
CA GLY A 139 -21.93 6.72 -26.33
C GLY A 139 -20.42 6.51 -26.06
N HIS A 140 -19.92 6.94 -24.90
CA HIS A 140 -18.54 6.71 -24.47
C HIS A 140 -18.48 5.44 -23.61
N GLU A 141 -17.82 4.39 -24.12
CA GLU A 141 -17.44 3.24 -23.30
C GLU A 141 -16.28 3.69 -22.38
N ALA A 142 -16.54 3.99 -21.10
CA ALA A 142 -15.43 4.05 -20.16
C ALA A 142 -15.10 2.63 -19.72
N VAL A 143 -13.81 2.30 -19.78
CA VAL A 143 -13.28 1.02 -19.30
C VAL A 143 -12.47 1.32 -18.06
N LEU A 144 -12.81 0.68 -16.95
CA LEU A 144 -11.96 0.70 -15.78
C LEU A 144 -10.80 -0.27 -16.00
N LEU A 145 -9.58 0.28 -16.01
CA LEU A 145 -8.34 -0.47 -16.12
C LEU A 145 -7.66 -0.54 -14.76
N ARG A 146 -7.39 -1.75 -14.26
CA ARG A 146 -6.59 -1.97 -13.05
C ARG A 146 -5.40 -2.86 -13.37
N ARG A 147 -4.20 -2.42 -12.98
CA ARG A 147 -2.96 -3.17 -13.13
C ARG A 147 -2.39 -3.48 -11.75
N THR A 148 -2.16 -4.75 -11.47
CA THR A 148 -1.45 -5.20 -10.27
C THR A 148 -0.17 -5.89 -10.70
N ALA A 149 0.96 -5.51 -10.12
CA ALA A 149 2.24 -6.15 -10.40
C ALA A 149 2.77 -6.80 -9.12
N ILE A 150 3.22 -8.04 -9.22
CA ILE A 150 3.83 -8.81 -8.12
C ILE A 150 5.18 -9.33 -8.62
N LEU A 151 6.22 -9.22 -7.81
CA LEU A 151 7.48 -9.90 -8.08
C LEU A 151 7.30 -11.40 -7.77
N ALA A 152 7.38 -12.24 -8.79
CA ALA A 152 7.30 -13.69 -8.71
C ALA A 152 8.69 -14.32 -8.83
N GLY A 153 8.95 -15.40 -8.11
CA GLY A 153 10.31 -15.97 -8.03
C GLY A 153 11.27 -15.14 -7.17
N ALA A 154 10.84 -13.97 -6.69
CA ALA A 154 11.61 -13.08 -5.83
C ALA A 154 11.42 -13.47 -4.38
N GLY A 155 12.49 -13.71 -3.63
CA GLY A 155 12.34 -13.85 -2.18
C GLY A 155 11.55 -15.08 -1.71
N HIS A 156 11.12 -15.98 -2.59
CA HIS A 156 10.38 -17.18 -2.17
C HIS A 156 11.26 -18.03 -1.27
N ALA A 157 10.78 -18.21 -0.05
CA ALA A 157 11.26 -19.21 0.86
C ALA A 157 10.34 -20.43 0.75
N ALA A 158 10.92 -21.62 0.77
CA ALA A 158 10.16 -22.86 0.76
C ALA A 158 9.30 -23.01 2.04
N ASP A 159 9.69 -22.32 3.12
CA ASP A 159 9.04 -22.27 4.41
C ASP A 159 9.47 -20.98 5.17
N ASP A 160 8.79 -20.70 6.29
CA ASP A 160 9.09 -19.54 7.14
C ASP A 160 10.53 -19.56 7.66
N MET A 161 11.08 -20.76 7.91
CA MET A 161 12.45 -20.92 8.39
C MET A 161 13.47 -20.47 7.36
N HIS A 162 13.25 -20.76 6.08
CA HIS A 162 14.11 -20.32 4.98
C HIS A 162 13.96 -18.81 4.75
N ALA A 163 12.78 -18.23 4.93
CA ALA A 163 12.58 -16.78 4.88
C ALA A 163 13.36 -16.11 6.02
N GLN A 164 13.18 -16.62 7.25
CA GLN A 164 13.84 -16.12 8.43
C GLN A 164 15.36 -16.23 8.32
N ARG A 165 15.86 -17.37 7.82
CA ARG A 165 17.29 -17.59 7.58
C ARG A 165 17.86 -16.57 6.60
N ARG A 166 17.19 -16.35 5.46
CA ARG A 166 17.66 -15.39 4.44
C ARG A 166 17.68 -13.95 4.97
N ILE A 167 16.64 -13.55 5.70
CA ILE A 167 16.57 -12.23 6.33
C ILE A 167 17.68 -12.07 7.37
N ALA A 168 17.92 -13.11 8.19
CA ALA A 168 18.95 -13.11 9.22
C ALA A 168 20.38 -13.11 8.65
N GLU A 169 20.60 -13.78 7.52
CA GLU A 169 21.90 -13.85 6.83
C GLU A 169 22.26 -12.56 6.08
N SER A 170 21.31 -11.63 5.90
CA SER A 170 21.56 -10.37 5.20
C SER A 170 22.31 -9.36 6.07
N GLY A 171 23.64 -9.41 5.98
CA GLY A 171 24.54 -8.49 6.67
C GLY A 171 24.31 -7.03 6.27
N SER A 172 24.02 -6.76 4.98
CA SER A 172 23.79 -5.40 4.51
C SER A 172 22.44 -4.81 4.97
N ALA A 173 21.44 -5.66 5.24
CA ALA A 173 20.15 -5.23 5.77
C ALA A 173 20.23 -4.80 7.24
N TRP A 174 20.96 -5.56 8.06
CA TRP A 174 20.93 -5.40 9.51
C TRP A 174 22.29 -5.04 10.11
N GLY A 175 23.30 -5.90 9.89
CA GLY A 175 24.62 -5.77 10.53
C GLY A 175 25.34 -4.47 10.19
N ASP A 176 25.39 -4.11 8.91
CA ASP A 176 26.05 -2.88 8.44
C ASP A 176 25.34 -1.62 8.92
N ALA A 177 24.02 -1.64 8.96
CA ALA A 177 23.22 -0.54 9.48
C ALA A 177 23.39 -0.40 11.00
N TYR A 178 23.39 -1.52 11.72
CA TYR A 178 23.61 -1.58 13.15
C TYR A 178 25.00 -1.07 13.54
N GLY A 179 26.05 -1.58 12.89
CA GLY A 179 27.43 -1.15 13.13
C GLY A 179 27.61 0.34 12.89
N ARG A 180 27.11 0.88 11.77
CA ARG A 180 27.20 2.32 11.45
C ARG A 180 26.42 3.18 12.43
N SER A 181 25.19 2.78 12.78
CA SER A 181 24.36 3.48 13.77
C SER A 181 25.03 3.52 15.14
N ARG A 182 25.58 2.38 15.58
CA ARG A 182 26.28 2.27 16.87
C ARG A 182 27.54 3.12 16.91
N MET A 183 28.39 3.07 15.88
CA MET A 183 29.59 3.91 15.81
C MET A 183 29.23 5.39 15.81
N ALA A 184 28.27 5.81 14.97
CA ALA A 184 27.82 7.20 14.93
C ALA A 184 27.24 7.64 16.29
N GLY A 185 26.45 6.78 16.94
CA GLY A 185 25.89 7.03 18.26
C GLY A 185 26.97 7.19 19.33
N GLN A 186 27.96 6.30 19.34
CA GLN A 186 29.09 6.37 20.27
C GLN A 186 29.94 7.64 20.07
N ASP A 187 30.18 8.04 18.82
CA ASP A 187 30.88 9.28 18.49
C ASP A 187 30.13 10.51 19.01
N TRP A 188 28.80 10.54 18.85
CA TRP A 188 27.96 11.61 19.37
C TRP A 188 27.91 11.61 20.90
N ALA A 189 27.75 10.44 21.52
CA ALA A 189 27.73 10.30 22.97
C ALA A 189 29.04 10.79 23.60
N ALA A 190 30.20 10.48 22.98
CA ALA A 190 31.49 10.98 23.45
C ALA A 190 31.59 12.51 23.39
N ARG A 191 31.04 13.14 22.35
CA ARG A 191 31.03 14.61 22.21
C ARG A 191 30.09 15.30 23.18
N LEU A 192 28.94 14.67 23.45
CA LEU A 192 27.90 15.23 24.31
C LEU A 192 28.07 14.88 25.79
N GLN A 193 28.97 13.96 26.13
CA GLN A 193 29.18 13.48 27.50
C GLN A 193 29.37 14.61 28.52
N GLN A 194 30.10 15.65 28.16
CA GLN A 194 30.32 16.80 29.05
C GLN A 194 29.03 17.59 29.31
N VAL A 195 28.19 17.74 28.29
CA VAL A 195 26.89 18.40 28.40
C VAL A 195 25.94 17.51 29.20
N ASP A 196 25.83 16.24 28.84
CA ASP A 196 24.91 15.28 29.49
C ASP A 196 25.25 15.04 30.96
N ALA A 197 26.53 15.10 31.33
CA ALA A 197 26.98 15.01 32.73
C ALA A 197 26.40 16.13 33.60
N GLY A 198 26.28 17.35 33.07
CA GLY A 198 25.68 18.49 33.78
C GLY A 198 24.18 18.31 34.05
N TRP A 199 23.52 17.43 33.28
CA TRP A 199 22.09 17.16 33.37
C TRP A 199 21.76 15.82 34.05
N GLY A 200 22.78 15.04 34.44
CA GLY A 200 22.60 13.74 35.08
C GLY A 200 21.91 12.69 34.20
N ARG A 201 21.96 12.82 32.87
CA ARG A 201 21.33 11.86 31.95
C ARG A 201 22.22 10.63 31.76
N SER A 202 21.59 9.46 31.72
CA SER A 202 22.27 8.22 31.32
C SER A 202 22.65 8.27 29.83
N LEU A 203 23.76 7.62 29.48
CA LEU A 203 24.17 7.48 28.08
C LEU A 203 23.06 6.79 27.27
N PRO A 204 22.83 7.20 26.01
CA PRO A 204 21.86 6.53 25.15
C PRO A 204 22.26 5.08 24.91
N ASP A 205 21.29 4.18 24.91
CA ASP A 205 21.49 2.82 24.44
C ASP A 205 21.36 2.79 22.92
N PHE A 206 22.44 2.39 22.24
CA PHE A 206 22.47 2.26 20.78
C PHE A 206 22.25 0.83 20.32
N ASP A 207 22.01 -0.10 21.25
CA ASP A 207 21.77 -1.50 20.95
C ASP A 207 20.32 -1.76 20.55
N TRP A 208 19.92 -1.19 19.41
CA TRP A 208 18.56 -1.36 18.89
C TRP A 208 18.30 -2.72 18.27
N LEU A 209 19.34 -3.52 17.96
CA LEU A 209 19.21 -4.81 17.27
C LEU A 209 19.04 -5.98 18.25
N THR A 210 19.75 -5.98 19.39
CA THR A 210 19.64 -7.06 20.39
C THR A 210 18.23 -7.31 20.93
N PRO A 211 17.35 -6.31 21.13
CA PRO A 211 15.95 -6.56 21.49
C PRO A 211 15.19 -7.44 20.48
N TRP A 212 15.65 -7.47 19.22
CA TRP A 212 15.10 -8.31 18.15
C TRP A 212 15.80 -9.67 18.01
N ALA A 213 16.87 -9.93 18.78
CA ALA A 213 17.64 -11.17 18.74
C ALA A 213 16.82 -12.43 19.11
N GLY A 214 15.71 -12.28 19.83
CA GLY A 214 14.77 -13.40 20.07
C GLY A 214 13.98 -13.81 18.82
N GLN A 215 13.98 -12.97 17.78
CA GLN A 215 13.30 -13.16 16.50
C GLN A 215 14.28 -13.43 15.35
N VAL A 216 15.59 -13.31 15.60
CA VAL A 216 16.68 -13.49 14.63
C VAL A 216 17.71 -14.45 15.22
N PRO A 217 18.07 -15.57 14.57
CA PRO A 217 19.00 -16.55 15.15
C PRO A 217 20.33 -15.94 15.62
N SER A 218 20.73 -16.26 16.85
CA SER A 218 21.86 -15.63 17.57
C SER A 218 23.23 -15.80 16.91
N VAL A 219 23.40 -16.84 16.07
CA VAL A 219 24.64 -17.12 15.32
C VAL A 219 25.00 -16.00 14.32
N PHE A 220 24.05 -15.18 13.90
CA PHE A 220 24.28 -14.10 12.95
C PHE A 220 24.59 -12.74 13.63
N LEU A 221 24.44 -12.66 14.95
CA LEU A 221 24.76 -11.45 15.73
C LEU A 221 26.23 -11.41 16.17
N SER A 222 26.93 -12.56 16.13
CA SER A 222 28.31 -12.71 16.61
C SER A 222 29.39 -12.53 15.53
N SER A 223 29.01 -12.38 14.25
CA SER A 223 29.97 -12.27 13.14
C SER A 223 30.82 -10.99 13.11
N GLY A 224 30.68 -10.10 14.10
CA GLY A 224 31.57 -8.96 14.33
C GLY A 224 32.71 -9.23 15.34
N LYS A 225 32.79 -10.43 15.93
CA LYS A 225 33.73 -10.72 17.03
C LYS A 225 34.38 -12.10 16.91
N THR A 226 35.11 -12.35 15.81
CA THR A 226 36.13 -13.43 15.76
C THR A 226 37.22 -13.11 14.74
N ALA A 227 38.02 -12.09 15.06
CA ALA A 227 39.42 -12.04 14.62
C ALA A 227 40.27 -11.96 15.90
N GLY A 228 40.42 -13.11 16.56
CA GLY A 228 41.19 -13.23 17.79
C GLY A 228 40.74 -14.44 18.60
N GLU A 229 41.65 -15.40 18.72
CA GLU A 229 41.64 -16.55 19.63
C GLU A 229 40.85 -17.79 19.15
N MET A 230 41.56 -18.62 18.38
CA MET A 230 41.50 -20.08 18.51
C MET A 230 42.49 -20.52 19.59
N PRO A 231 42.14 -21.54 20.39
CA PRO A 231 43.00 -22.71 20.57
C PRO A 231 42.63 -23.83 19.60
#